data_AF-A0A0F9UJQ7-F1
#
_entry.id   AF-A0A0F9UJQ7-F1
#
_cell.length_a   1.000
_cell.length_b   1.000
_cell.length_c   1.000
_cell.angle_alpha   90.00
_cell.angle_beta   90.00
_cell.angle_gamma   90.00
#
_symmetry.space_group_name_H-M   'P 1'
#
loop_
_entity.id
_entity.type
_entity.pdbx_description
1 polymer ?
#
loop_
_entity_poly.entity_id
_entity_poly.type
_entity_poly.pdbx_seq_one_letter_code
_entity_poly.pdbx_strand_id
1 'polypeptide(L)' 'MDRVKITRDDQEGMVREIAKQAKELYQDRHGKRNPVTLSKQELDDITTEAGKRVQDKRKGRLIP' A
#
# COMPACT_ATOMS: atom_id res chain seq x y z
N MET A 1 -10.83 -23.95 -13.35
CA MET A 1 -10.00 -22.82 -12.90
C MET A 1 -10.94 -21.64 -12.68
N ASP A 2 -11.40 -21.45 -11.44
CA ASP A 2 -12.29 -20.35 -11.06
C ASP A 2 -11.55 -19.01 -11.19
N ARG A 3 -12.05 -18.14 -12.07
CA ARG A 3 -11.57 -16.75 -12.16
C ARG A 3 -12.14 -16.00 -10.96
N VAL A 4 -11.32 -15.78 -9.94
CA VAL A 4 -11.63 -14.88 -8.83
C VAL A 4 -12.04 -13.52 -9.42
N LYS A 5 -13.33 -13.21 -9.40
CA LYS A 5 -13.84 -11.90 -9.81
C LYS A 5 -13.57 -10.93 -8.68
N ILE A 6 -12.42 -10.25 -8.72
CA ILE A 6 -12.15 -9.12 -7.84
C ILE A 6 -13.20 -8.06 -8.18
N THR A 7 -14.07 -7.74 -7.22
CA THR A 7 -15.10 -6.72 -7.43
C THR A 7 -14.47 -5.33 -7.39
N ARG A 8 -15.14 -4.33 -7.99
CA ARG A 8 -14.64 -2.94 -7.98
C ARG A 8 -14.49 -2.40 -6.55
N ASP A 9 -15.35 -2.87 -5.64
CA ASP A 9 -15.32 -2.59 -4.21
C ASP A 9 -14.04 -3.14 -3.54
N ASP A 10 -13.62 -4.36 -3.92
CA ASP A 10 -12.35 -4.95 -3.45
C ASP A 10 -11.12 -4.16 -3.91
N GLN A 11 -11.17 -3.59 -5.13
CA GLN A 11 -10.09 -2.75 -5.66
C GLN A 11 -10.00 -1.41 -4.91
N GLU A 12 -11.14 -0.73 -4.68
CA GLU A 12 -11.16 0.50 -3.91
C GLU A 12 -10.71 0.30 -2.45
N GLY A 13 -11.15 -0.80 -1.82
CA GLY A 13 -10.68 -1.18 -0.49
C GLY A 13 -9.17 -1.41 -0.45
N MET A 14 -8.60 -2.05 -1.48
CA MET A 14 -7.15 -2.28 -1.59
C MET A 14 -6.38 -0.97 -1.74
N VAL A 15 -6.84 -0.05 -2.60
CA VAL A 15 -6.19 1.25 -2.79
C VAL A 15 -6.21 2.07 -1.49
N ARG A 16 -7.34 2.07 -0.76
CA ARG A 16 -7.44 2.76 0.54
C ARG A 16 -6.47 2.20 1.58
N GLU A 17 -6.31 0.88 1.65
CA GLU A 17 -5.35 0.25 2.56
C GLU A 17 -3.90 0.58 2.21
N ILE A 18 -3.56 0.59 0.91
CA ILE A 18 -2.22 0.97 0.44
C ILE A 18 -1.95 2.44 0.80
N ALA A 19 -2.90 3.34 0.57
CA ALA A 19 -2.76 4.75 0.93
C ALA A 19 -2.54 4.94 2.44
N LYS A 20 -3.23 4.17 3.29
CA LYS A 20 -3.03 4.19 4.75
C LYS A 20 -1.60 3.74 5.11
N GLN A 21 -1.14 2.62 4.57
CA GLN A 21 0.21 2.11 4.81
C GLN A 21 1.30 3.06 4.29
N ALA A 22 1.10 3.68 3.13
CA ALA A 22 2.02 4.66 2.56
C ALA A 22 2.14 5.89 3.47
N LYS A 23 1.03 6.38 4.04
CA LYS A 23 1.05 7.48 5.01
C LYS A 23 1.81 7.11 6.29
N GLU A 24 1.60 5.90 6.82
CA GLU A 24 2.32 5.41 8.00
C GLU A 24 3.83 5.32 7.74
N LEU A 25 4.23 4.73 6.60
CA LEU A 25 5.63 4.64 6.18
C LEU A 25 6.28 6.00 5.95
N TYR A 26 5.54 6.92 5.35
CA TYR A 26 5.98 8.29 5.18
C TYR A 26 6.22 8.97 6.53
N GLN A 27 5.30 8.85 7.49
CA GLN A 27 5.45 9.46 8.80
C GLN A 27 6.63 8.87 9.58
N ASP A 28 6.81 7.56 9.51
CA ASP A 28 7.90 6.84 10.18
C ASP A 28 9.28 7.27 9.64
N ARG A 29 9.45 7.31 8.32
CA ARG A 29 10.74 7.61 7.68
C ARG A 29 11.02 9.10 7.47
N HIS A 30 9.97 9.87 7.18
CA HIS A 30 10.07 11.23 6.67
C HIS A 30 9.10 12.20 7.37
N GLY A 31 8.51 11.85 8.52
CA GLY A 31 7.46 12.63 9.17
C GLY A 31 7.79 14.10 9.51
N LYS A 32 9.07 14.49 9.44
CA LYS A 32 9.53 15.88 9.60
C LYS A 32 9.69 16.65 8.29
N ARG A 33 9.63 15.97 7.14
CA ARG A 33 9.71 16.57 5.80
C ARG A 33 8.30 16.86 5.30
N ASN A 34 8.18 17.60 4.20
CA ASN A 34 6.93 17.76 3.46
C ASN A 34 6.97 16.78 2.27
N PRO A 35 5.88 16.03 1.94
CA PRO A 35 5.92 15.04 0.88
C PRO A 35 6.38 15.60 -0.47
N VAL A 36 6.09 16.88 -0.74
CA VAL A 36 6.50 17.57 -1.98
C VAL A 36 8.01 17.79 -2.09
N THR A 37 8.75 17.62 -0.98
CA THR A 37 10.22 17.74 -0.93
C THR A 37 10.92 16.40 -1.08
N LEU A 38 10.16 15.30 -1.20
CA LEU A 38 10.69 14.00 -1.54
C LEU A 38 10.93 13.91 -3.05
N SER A 39 11.99 13.21 -3.42
CA SER A 39 12.20 12.81 -4.80
C SER A 39 11.12 11.83 -5.24
N LYS A 40 10.90 11.74 -6.56
CA LYS A 40 10.00 10.75 -7.14
C LYS A 40 10.36 9.32 -6.70
N GLN A 41 11.65 9.01 -6.63
CA GLN A 41 12.13 7.70 -6.19
C GLN A 41 11.72 7.39 -4.75
N GLU A 42 11.89 8.34 -3.81
CA GLU A 42 11.47 8.17 -2.42
C GLU A 42 9.95 7.91 -2.31
N LEU A 43 9.14 8.62 -3.11
CA LEU A 43 7.69 8.42 -3.14
C LEU A 43 7.30 7.06 -3.74
N ASP A 44 7.98 6.64 -4.81
CA ASP A 44 7.76 5.35 -5.46
C ASP A 44 8.16 4.19 -4.51
N ASP A 45 9.25 4.34 -3.76
CA ASP A 45 9.72 3.35 -2.78
C ASP A 45 8.70 3.18 -1.64
N ILE A 46 8.20 4.28 -1.07
CA ILE A 46 7.17 4.26 -0.02
C ILE A 46 5.90 3.57 -0.54
N THR A 47 5.45 3.92 -1.74
CA THR A 47 4.22 3.39 -2.33
C THR A 47 4.36 1.90 -2.66
N THR A 48 5.52 1.50 -3.18
CA THR A 48 5.85 0.10 -3.48
C THR A 48 5.89 -0.75 -2.22
N GLU A 49 6.53 -0.25 -1.15
CA GLU A 49 6.60 -0.97 0.12
C GLU A 49 5.22 -1.08 0.79
N ALA A 50 4.42 -0.01 0.76
CA ALA A 50 3.04 -0.03 1.22
C ALA A 50 2.20 -1.08 0.48
N GLY A 51 2.34 -1.15 -0.85
CA GLY A 51 1.70 -2.16 -1.69
C GLY A 51 2.06 -3.58 -1.27
N LYS A 52 3.36 -3.86 -1.08
CA LYS A 52 3.84 -5.17 -0.61
C LYS A 52 3.26 -5.54 0.75
N ARG A 53 3.29 -4.62 1.74
CA ARG A 53 2.72 -4.88 3.08
C ARG A 53 1.24 -5.23 3.05
N VAL A 54 0.43 -4.55 2.23
CA VAL A 54 -1.00 -4.85 2.10
C VAL A 54 -1.20 -6.21 1.41
N GLN A 55 -0.42 -6.50 0.37
CA GLN A 55 -0.47 -7.80 -0.29
C GLN A 55 -0.07 -8.93 0.66
N ASP A 56 0.99 -8.77 1.44
CA ASP A 56 1.45 -9.77 2.41
C ASP A 56 0.44 -9.98 3.53
N LYS A 57 -0.17 -8.91 4.07
CA LYS A 57 -1.27 -9.01 5.04
C LYS A 57 -2.45 -9.82 4.49
N ARG A 58 -2.81 -9.62 3.22
CA ARG A 58 -3.90 -10.36 2.58
C ARG A 58 -3.52 -11.79 2.24
N LYS A 59 -2.29 -12.05 1.80
CA LYS A 59 -1.77 -13.41 1.57
C LYS A 59 -1.68 -14.22 2.88
N GLY A 60 -1.27 -13.60 3.98
CA GLY A 60 -1.26 -14.22 5.30
C GLY A 60 -2.66 -14.53 5.86
N ARG A 61 -3.69 -13.83 5.36
CA ARG A 61 -5.11 -14.09 5.64
C ARG A 61 -5.74 -15.11 4.68
N LEU A 62 -4.96 -15.60 3.72
CA LEU A 62 -5.33 -16.55 2.66
C LEU A 62 -4.73 -17.95 2.90
N ILE A 63 -4.21 -18.20 4.11
CA ILE A 63 -3.86 -19.54 4.59
C ILE A 63 -5.12 -20.09 5.29
N PRO A 64 -5.67 -21.25 4.88
CA PRO A 64 -6.92 -21.82 5.39
C PRO A 64 -6.89 -22.14 6.88
#